data_AF-A0A177HVC2-F1
#
_entry.id   AF-A0A177HVC2-F1
#
_cell.length_a   1.000
_cell.length_b   1.000
_cell.length_c   1.000
_cell.angle_alpha   90.00
_cell.angle_beta   90.00
_cell.angle_gamma   90.00
#
_symmetry.space_group_name_H-M   'P 1'
#
loop_
_entity.id
_entity.type
_entity.pdbx_description
1 polymer ?
#
loop_
_entity_poly.entity_id
_entity_poly.type
_entity_poly.pdbx_seq_one_letter_code
_entity_poly.pdbx_strand_id
1 'polypeptide(L)'
;MGGISQAMFEETATDDVTGRIANATFGDYLMPVNADVPDMEVLFVGGPDRATAVGTKGVGEIGLVGLAAAIGNAVFHATGRRVRSLPITIDRLML
;
A
#
# COMPACT_ATOMS: atom_id res chain seq x y z
N MET A 1 5.41 -2.24 -4.39
CA MET A 1 6.07 -1.22 -3.52
C MET A 1 5.08 -0.27 -2.88
N GLY A 2 4.48 0.70 -3.61
CA GLY A 2 3.56 1.67 -2.99
C GLY A 2 2.41 1.04 -2.20
N GLY A 3 1.90 -0.13 -2.62
CA GLY A 3 0.81 -0.80 -1.91
C GLY A 3 1.22 -1.43 -0.58
N ILE A 4 2.48 -1.87 -0.46
CA ILE A 4 3.07 -2.35 0.81
C ILE A 4 3.23 -1.16 1.75
N SER A 5 3.77 -0.05 1.22
CA SER A 5 3.92 1.22 1.93
C SER A 5 2.60 1.71 2.51
N GLN A 6 1.57 1.88 1.67
CA GLN A 6 0.19 2.22 2.08
C GLN A 6 -0.39 1.29 3.14
N ALA A 7 -0.12 -0.01 3.03
CA ALA A 7 -0.71 -0.98 3.92
C ALA A 7 -0.09 -0.98 5.32
N MET A 8 1.22 -0.72 5.44
CA MET A 8 1.98 -1.08 6.63
C MET A 8 2.93 0.00 7.16
N PHE A 9 3.23 1.04 6.38
CA PHE A 9 4.30 1.99 6.70
C PHE A 9 3.87 3.46 6.62
N GLU A 10 3.39 3.90 5.46
CA GLU A 10 3.24 5.33 5.19
C GLU A 10 2.03 5.92 5.93
N GLU A 11 2.27 7.00 6.65
CA GLU A 11 1.26 7.84 7.28
C GLU A 11 1.79 9.27 7.32
N THR A 12 0.96 10.24 6.95
CA THR A 12 1.29 11.65 7.15
C THR A 12 0.77 12.08 8.51
N ALA A 13 1.68 12.37 9.44
CA ALA A 13 1.33 12.87 10.76
C ALA A 13 1.23 14.39 10.74
N THR A 14 0.03 14.92 10.97
CA THR A 14 -0.20 16.37 11.09
C THR A 14 -0.21 16.76 12.56
N ASP A 15 0.55 17.78 12.94
CA ASP A 15 0.47 18.40 14.26
C ASP A 15 -0.79 19.27 14.34
N ASP A 16 -1.74 18.89 15.18
CA ASP A 16 -3.02 19.58 15.34
C ASP A 16 -2.90 21.01 15.88
N VAL A 17 -1.80 21.35 16.56
CA VAL A 17 -1.58 22.70 17.13
C VAL A 17 -1.03 23.65 16.07
N THR A 18 -0.05 23.19 15.29
CA THR A 18 0.69 24.06 14.35
C THR A 18 0.28 23.87 12.89
N GLY A 19 -0.46 22.81 12.56
CA GLY A 19 -0.83 22.40 11.21
C GLY A 19 0.34 21.89 10.37
N ARG A 20 1.52 21.70 10.96
CA ARG A 20 2.72 21.22 10.25
C ARG A 20 2.69 19.69 10.10
N ILE A 21 3.36 19.20 9.08
CA ILE A 21 3.63 17.77 8.96
C ILE A 21 4.75 17.41 9.93
N ALA A 22 4.41 16.68 10.99
CA ALA A 22 5.29 16.34 12.11
C ALA A 22 6.39 15.35 11.70
N ASN A 23 6.12 14.50 10.71
CA ASN A 23 7.04 13.48 10.23
C ASN A 23 7.59 13.77 8.82
N ALA A 24 7.84 15.04 8.49
CA ALA A 24 8.29 15.49 7.16
C ALA A 24 9.78 15.20 6.86
N THR A 25 10.28 14.04 7.28
CA THR A 25 11.66 13.59 7.05
C THR A 25 11.66 12.15 6.52
N PHE A 26 12.73 11.73 5.86
CA PHE A 26 12.91 10.32 5.48
C PHE A 26 13.20 9.39 6.66
N GLY A 27 13.46 9.93 7.86
CA GLY A 27 13.59 9.14 9.08
C GLY A 27 12.24 8.78 9.70
N ASP A 28 11.26 9.68 9.57
CA ASP A 28 9.97 9.57 10.28
C ASP A 28 8.81 9.19 9.35
N TYR A 29 8.85 9.56 8.06
CA TYR A 29 7.91 9.07 7.05
C TYR A 29 8.42 7.74 6.51
N LEU A 30 7.95 6.65 7.10
CA LEU A 30 8.46 5.32 6.79
C LEU A 30 8.07 4.90 5.38
N MET A 31 9.09 4.59 4.58
CA MET A 31 8.97 3.95 3.28
C MET A 31 9.57 2.55 3.37
N PRO A 32 8.99 1.55 2.67
CA PRO A 32 9.55 0.20 2.67
C PRO A 32 10.96 0.19 2.07
N VAL A 33 11.86 -0.51 2.74
CA VAL A 33 13.23 -0.77 2.26
C VAL A 33 13.31 -2.14 1.59
N ASN A 34 14.47 -2.48 1.01
CA ASN A 34 14.65 -3.75 0.30
C ASN A 34 14.30 -4.99 1.16
N ALA A 35 14.50 -4.93 2.48
CA ALA A 35 14.18 -6.03 3.39
C ALA A 35 12.66 -6.25 3.61
N ASP A 36 11.83 -5.24 3.33
CA ASP A 36 10.38 -5.31 3.51
C ASP A 36 9.65 -5.90 2.29
N VAL A 37 10.40 -6.22 1.23
CA VAL A 37 9.85 -6.64 -0.07
C VAL A 37 10.04 -8.14 -0.24
N PRO A 38 8.96 -8.94 -0.17
CA PRO A 38 9.05 -10.36 -0.46
C PRO A 38 9.20 -10.58 -1.98
N ASP A 39 9.46 -11.84 -2.37
CA ASP A 39 9.38 -12.24 -3.78
C ASP A 39 7.98 -11.93 -4.34
N MET A 40 7.95 -11.30 -5.51
CA MET A 40 6.73 -10.88 -6.19
C MET A 40 6.63 -11.53 -7.57
N GLU A 41 5.50 -12.15 -7.84
CA GLU A 41 5.14 -12.65 -9.17
C GLU A 41 4.17 -11.67 -9.84
N VAL A 42 4.39 -11.40 -11.13
CA VAL A 42 3.53 -10.55 -11.94
C VAL A 42 3.06 -11.33 -13.15
N LEU A 43 1.74 -11.52 -13.24
CA LEU A 43 1.09 -12.23 -14.35
C LEU A 43 0.31 -11.24 -15.22
N PHE A 44 0.58 -11.25 -16.52
CA PHE A 44 -0.17 -10.47 -17.50
C PHE A 44 -1.33 -11.32 -18.05
N VAL A 45 -2.56 -10.94 -17.67
CA VAL A 45 -3.77 -11.73 -18.00
C VAL A 45 -4.63 -11.09 -19.11
N GLY A 46 -4.20 -9.95 -19.66
CA GLY A 46 -5.00 -9.14 -20.59
C GLY A 46 -4.84 -9.52 -22.06
N GLY A 47 -5.90 -9.26 -22.84
CA GLY A 47 -5.84 -9.20 -24.31
C GLY A 47 -5.83 -7.76 -24.83
N PRO A 48 -5.70 -7.58 -26.17
CA PRO A 48 -5.67 -6.26 -26.81
C PRO A 48 -6.87 -5.39 -26.44
N ASP A 49 -6.65 -4.10 -26.24
CA ASP A 49 -7.73 -3.12 -26.11
C ASP A 49 -8.32 -2.77 -27.48
N ARG A 50 -9.63 -2.88 -27.64
CA ARG A 50 -10.31 -2.48 -28.88
C ARG A 50 -10.44 -0.96 -29.02
N ALA A 51 -10.23 -0.22 -27.93
CA ALA A 51 -10.30 1.24 -27.92
C ALA A 51 -9.01 1.92 -28.42
N THR A 52 -7.89 1.19 -28.54
CA THR A 52 -6.63 1.75 -29.03
C THR A 52 -6.18 1.04 -30.31
N ALA A 53 -5.64 1.80 -31.27
CA ALA A 53 -5.25 1.25 -32.57
C ALA A 53 -4.17 0.15 -32.47
N VAL A 54 -3.39 0.17 -31.39
CA VAL A 54 -2.29 -0.77 -31.13
C VAL A 54 -2.61 -1.78 -30.02
N GLY A 55 -3.82 -1.77 -29.46
CA GLY A 55 -4.24 -2.74 -28.45
C GLY A 55 -3.67 -2.54 -27.04
N THR A 56 -3.09 -1.38 -26.73
CA THR A 56 -2.45 -1.08 -25.44
C THR A 56 -3.44 -0.63 -24.36
N LYS A 57 -3.04 -0.84 -23.10
CA LYS A 57 -3.74 -0.41 -21.88
C LYS A 57 -2.75 0.24 -20.92
N GLY A 58 -3.24 1.18 -20.09
CA GLY A 58 -2.45 1.75 -19.00
C GLY A 58 -2.20 0.72 -17.90
N VAL A 59 -0.97 0.61 -17.43
CA VAL A 59 -0.58 -0.34 -16.35
C VAL A 59 0.01 0.33 -15.11
N GLY A 60 0.40 1.61 -15.19
CA GLY A 60 1.16 2.29 -14.13
C GLY A 60 0.43 2.31 -12.78
N GLU A 61 -0.86 2.65 -12.76
CA GLU A 61 -1.64 2.74 -11.53
C GLU A 61 -2.31 1.41 -11.16
N ILE A 62 -2.75 0.62 -12.14
CA ILE A 62 -3.53 -0.60 -11.87
C ILE A 62 -2.73 -1.64 -11.07
N GLY A 63 -1.40 -1.66 -11.23
CA GLY A 63 -0.52 -2.53 -10.46
C GLY A 63 -0.41 -2.13 -8.97
N LEU A 64 -0.90 -0.95 -8.59
CA LEU A 64 -0.99 -0.49 -7.21
C LEU A 64 -2.37 -0.75 -6.61
N VAL A 65 -3.43 -0.61 -7.42
CA VAL A 65 -4.82 -0.69 -6.97
C VAL A 65 -5.10 -2.05 -6.32
N GLY A 66 -5.63 -2.01 -5.10
CA GLY A 66 -6.05 -3.20 -4.37
C GLY A 66 -4.97 -3.88 -3.54
N LEU A 67 -3.68 -3.51 -3.66
CA LEU A 67 -2.63 -4.13 -2.84
C LEU A 67 -2.87 -3.95 -1.33
N ALA A 68 -3.15 -2.73 -0.88
CA ALA A 68 -3.34 -2.49 0.55
C ALA A 68 -4.56 -3.23 1.11
N ALA A 69 -5.63 -3.37 0.31
CA ALA A 69 -6.79 -4.17 0.66
C ALA A 69 -6.47 -5.67 0.71
N ALA A 70 -5.66 -6.17 -0.24
CA ALA A 70 -5.21 -7.57 -0.25
C ALA A 70 -4.36 -7.89 0.99
N ILE A 71 -3.43 -7.01 1.35
CA ILE A 71 -2.63 -7.13 2.58
C ILE A 71 -3.53 -7.09 3.81
N GLY A 72 -4.46 -6.13 3.90
CA GLY A 72 -5.41 -6.06 5.02
C GLY A 72 -6.31 -7.30 5.14
N ASN A 73 -6.71 -7.92 4.02
CA ASN A 73 -7.42 -9.19 4.01
C ASN A 73 -6.52 -10.34 4.48
N ALA A 74 -5.23 -10.36 4.11
CA ALA A 74 -4.27 -11.36 4.57
C ALA A 74 -4.02 -11.25 6.09
N VAL A 75 -3.90 -10.04 6.62
CA VAL A 75 -3.81 -9.80 8.08
C VAL A 75 -5.07 -10.32 8.78
N PHE A 76 -6.26 -10.01 8.27
CA PHE A 76 -7.51 -10.53 8.83
C PHE A 76 -7.58 -12.06 8.78
N HIS A 77 -7.18 -12.66 7.67
CA HIS A 77 -7.13 -14.12 7.53
C HIS A 77 -6.17 -14.77 8.53
N ALA A 78 -5.00 -14.16 8.78
CA ALA A 78 -3.99 -14.70 9.69
C ALA A 78 -4.34 -14.51 11.18
N THR A 79 -5.09 -13.47 11.52
CA THR A 79 -5.25 -13.02 12.92
C THR A 79 -6.70 -13.02 13.42
N GLY A 80 -7.68 -13.09 12.53
CA GLY A 80 -9.10 -12.87 12.82
C GLY A 80 -9.45 -11.41 13.15
N ARG A 81 -8.49 -10.48 13.16
CA ARG A 81 -8.71 -9.06 13.50
C ARG A 81 -8.79 -8.20 12.25
N ARG A 82 -9.83 -7.37 12.16
CA ARG A 82 -10.06 -6.48 11.00
C ARG A 82 -9.68 -5.05 11.33
N VAL A 83 -8.51 -4.64 10.85
CA VAL A 83 -8.07 -3.22 10.87
C VAL A 83 -8.64 -2.52 9.64
N ARG A 84 -9.32 -1.39 9.83
CA ARG A 84 -9.96 -0.60 8.74
C ARG A 84 -9.30 0.76 8.52
N SER A 85 -8.34 1.11 9.35
CA SER A 85 -7.58 2.35 9.28
C SER A 85 -6.13 1.99 8.97
N LEU A 86 -5.63 2.45 7.83
CA LEU A 86 -4.24 2.29 7.45
C LEU A 86 -3.38 3.40 8.07
N PRO A 87 -2.06 3.14 8.23
CA PRO A 87 -1.38 1.86 8.03
C PRO A 87 -1.74 0.83 9.12
N ILE A 88 -1.59 -0.46 8.82
CA ILE A 88 -1.78 -1.57 9.76
C ILE A 88 -0.48 -1.74 10.56
N THR A 89 -0.31 -0.91 11.59
CA THR A 89 0.80 -1.03 12.54
C THR A 89 0.50 -2.08 13.61
N ILE A 90 1.55 -2.54 14.30
CA ILE A 90 1.44 -3.59 15.32
C ILE A 90 0.56 -3.16 16.49
N ASP A 91 0.63 -1.90 16.92
CA ASP A 91 -0.20 -1.33 17.97
C ASP A 91 -1.69 -1.34 17.57
N ARG A 92 -2.02 -0.93 16.33
CA ARG A 92 -3.39 -0.99 15.82
C ARG A 92 -3.94 -2.41 15.69
N LEU A 93 -3.07 -3.40 15.46
CA LEU A 93 -3.46 -4.81 15.43
C LEU A 93 -3.70 -5.38 16.85
N MET A 94 -2.98 -4.87 17.85
CA MET A 94 -3.06 -5.33 19.24
C MET A 94 -4.23 -4.73 20.03
N LEU A 95 -4.80 -3.60 19.57
CA LEU A 95 -6.08 -3.07 20.05
C LEU A 95 -7.22 -4.05 19.74
#